data_AF-A0A7R9H515-F1
#
_entry.id   AF-A0A7R9H515-F1
#
_cell.length_a   1.000
_cell.length_b   1.000
_cell.length_c   1.000
_cell.angle_alpha   90.00
_cell.angle_beta   90.00
_cell.angle_gamma   90.00
#
_symmetry.space_group_name_H-M   'P 1'
#
loop_
_entity.id
_entity.type
_entity.pdbx_description
1 polymer ?
#
loop_
_entity_poly.entity_id
_entity_poly.type
_entity_poly.pdbx_seq_one_letter_code
_entity_poly.pdbx_strand_id
1 'polypeptide(L)'
;MWYVTSLLLLIALASEVLAGTPVKSCKDAPPITESNAVTISGCDEAPCKLEKKSSTDLHFKFKVDKETETVTNKVSAKIGPMDMPFIGVDGTDACSLIFLGDGSPASCPLKEGVEYVYRNSISVSEMYPKALEENIIPRDIPRAFLLLKEMNESVQQVTQLVDNMLARVKRGEVSTNKGLSFLEVKYHMLLSYLINLTYVVLIKCSGEKIEDDPTIDCLVEIRTVLEKMRLIDHKLKYLIDKFVKTAITCSTNSQDPSNVRANPANMISKLDEEEVSESGSEQEEQSRVTQFDTS
;
A
#
# COMPACT_ATOMS: atom_id res chain seq x y z
N MET A 1 -22.92 71.43 28.27
CA MET A 1 -23.39 70.18 28.92
C MET A 1 -23.81 69.07 27.95
N TRP A 2 -24.08 69.36 26.66
CA TRP A 2 -24.47 68.36 25.65
C TRP A 2 -23.33 67.51 25.05
N TYR A 3 -22.09 68.00 25.08
CA TYR A 3 -20.95 67.23 24.54
C TYR A 3 -20.54 66.06 25.44
N VAL A 4 -20.73 66.17 26.75
CA VAL A 4 -20.36 65.12 27.71
C VAL A 4 -21.31 63.94 27.63
N THR A 5 -22.61 64.19 27.41
CA THR A 5 -23.62 63.14 27.22
C THR A 5 -23.48 62.43 25.87
N SER A 6 -23.04 63.15 24.82
CA SER A 6 -22.80 62.55 23.50
C SER A 6 -21.51 61.71 23.46
N LEU A 7 -20.50 62.06 24.25
CA LEU A 7 -19.26 61.28 24.39
C LEU A 7 -19.48 59.98 25.19
N LEU A 8 -20.35 60.01 26.20
CA LEU A 8 -20.74 58.83 26.97
C LEU A 8 -21.59 57.82 26.18
N LEU A 9 -22.39 58.29 25.21
CA LEU A 9 -23.18 57.40 24.34
C LEU A 9 -22.32 56.68 23.28
N LEU A 10 -21.19 57.26 22.88
CA LEU A 10 -20.23 56.66 21.94
C LEU A 10 -19.34 55.59 22.59
N ILE A 11 -19.09 55.67 23.91
CA ILE A 11 -18.28 54.68 24.64
C ILE A 11 -19.09 53.41 24.96
N ALA A 12 -20.42 53.49 25.00
CA ALA A 12 -21.30 52.35 25.31
C ALA A 12 -21.55 51.37 24.13
N LEU A 13 -20.99 51.63 22.94
CA LEU A 13 -21.18 50.78 21.74
C LEU A 13 -19.98 49.88 21.40
N ALA A 14 -18.91 49.86 22.21
CA ALA A 14 -17.69 49.10 21.91
C ALA A 14 -17.42 47.94 22.88
N SER A 15 -18.44 47.41 23.55
CA SER A 15 -18.36 46.11 24.24
C SER A 15 -19.16 45.08 23.47
N GLU A 16 -18.66 44.71 22.29
CA GLU A 16 -19.00 43.42 21.71
C GLU A 16 -18.42 42.36 22.64
N VAL A 17 -19.28 41.77 23.45
CA VAL A 17 -18.94 40.53 24.16
C VAL A 17 -18.77 39.48 23.07
N LEU A 18 -17.53 39.18 22.72
CA LEU A 18 -17.19 38.11 21.80
C LEU A 18 -17.67 36.80 22.44
N ALA A 19 -18.81 36.28 21.97
CA ALA A 19 -19.31 34.99 22.39
C ALA A 19 -18.29 33.93 21.97
N GLY A 20 -17.86 33.08 22.91
CA GLY A 20 -16.98 31.97 22.58
C GLY A 20 -17.70 30.89 21.78
N THR A 21 -16.92 30.10 21.07
CA THR A 21 -17.42 28.94 20.32
C THR A 21 -17.80 27.83 21.31
N PRO A 22 -19.01 27.23 21.19
CA PRO A 22 -19.43 26.16 22.09
C PRO A 22 -18.58 24.90 21.89
N VAL A 23 -17.87 24.48 22.95
CA VAL A 23 -16.97 23.31 22.96
C VAL A 23 -17.27 22.36 24.12
N LYS A 24 -16.88 21.10 23.97
CA LYS A 24 -16.98 20.08 25.03
C LYS A 24 -15.59 19.82 25.61
N SER A 25 -15.51 19.69 26.94
CA SER A 25 -14.27 19.25 27.59
C SER A 25 -14.00 17.77 27.28
N CYS A 26 -12.76 17.44 26.96
CA CYS A 26 -12.32 16.06 26.77
C CYS A 26 -12.23 15.33 28.13
N LYS A 27 -12.40 14.00 28.16
CA LYS A 27 -12.41 13.20 29.40
C LYS A 27 -11.09 13.28 30.19
N ASP A 28 -9.96 13.42 29.49
CA ASP A 28 -8.62 13.43 30.07
C ASP A 28 -8.00 14.85 30.09
N ALA A 29 -8.81 15.90 29.94
CA ALA A 29 -8.34 17.29 29.90
C ALA A 29 -8.91 18.09 31.07
N PRO A 30 -8.20 19.15 31.53
CA PRO A 30 -8.76 20.13 32.46
C PRO A 30 -10.09 20.68 31.93
N PRO A 31 -11.10 20.85 32.79
CA PRO A 31 -12.40 21.35 32.37
C PRO A 31 -12.28 22.79 31.86
N ILE A 32 -12.98 23.07 30.76
CA ILE A 32 -13.09 24.43 30.23
C ILE A 32 -14.14 25.17 31.07
N THR A 33 -13.69 26.14 31.87
CA THR A 33 -14.52 26.85 32.85
C THR A 33 -15.17 28.12 32.31
N GLU A 34 -14.61 28.72 31.26
CA GLU A 34 -15.09 29.98 30.70
C GLU A 34 -15.75 29.77 29.33
N SER A 35 -16.91 30.38 29.12
CA SER A 35 -17.66 30.24 27.86
C SER A 35 -16.96 30.89 26.66
N ASN A 36 -16.05 31.84 26.90
CA ASN A 36 -15.21 32.51 25.90
C ASN A 36 -13.76 32.01 25.90
N ALA A 37 -13.48 30.87 26.54
CA ALA A 37 -12.14 30.28 26.54
C ALA A 37 -11.69 29.88 25.13
N VAL A 38 -12.61 29.36 24.30
CA VAL A 38 -12.31 28.97 22.92
C VAL A 38 -13.04 29.90 21.96
N THR A 39 -12.32 30.38 20.94
CA THR A 39 -12.89 31.16 19.85
C THR A 39 -12.37 30.62 18.53
N ILE A 40 -13.28 30.22 17.65
CA ILE A 40 -13.00 29.78 16.28
C ILE A 40 -13.65 30.78 15.36
N SER A 41 -12.85 31.47 14.54
CA SER A 41 -13.38 32.46 13.60
C SER A 41 -14.41 31.85 12.64
N GLY A 42 -15.58 32.47 12.56
CA GLY A 42 -16.69 31.98 11.74
C GLY A 42 -17.44 30.77 12.31
N CYS A 43 -17.26 30.42 13.58
CA CYS A 43 -18.04 29.38 14.26
C CYS A 43 -18.70 29.88 15.55
N ASP A 44 -19.98 30.25 15.44
CA ASP A 44 -20.82 30.67 16.56
C ASP A 44 -21.70 29.53 17.10
N GLU A 45 -21.91 28.48 16.29
CA GLU A 45 -22.73 27.32 16.65
C GLU A 45 -22.03 26.01 16.26
N ALA A 46 -22.10 25.01 17.14
CA ALA A 46 -21.58 23.68 16.87
C ALA A 46 -22.63 22.81 16.15
N PRO A 47 -22.26 21.97 15.16
CA PRO A 47 -20.90 21.69 14.69
C PRO A 47 -20.34 22.79 13.77
N CYS A 48 -19.07 23.16 13.99
CA CYS A 48 -18.38 24.17 13.18
C CYS A 48 -18.25 23.73 11.72
N LYS A 49 -18.81 24.53 10.81
CA LYS A 49 -18.65 24.35 9.37
C LYS A 49 -17.46 25.17 8.90
N LEU A 50 -16.36 24.50 8.56
CA LEU A 50 -15.18 25.15 8.00
C LEU A 50 -15.22 25.07 6.49
N GLU A 51 -15.06 26.22 5.84
CA GLU A 51 -15.03 26.31 4.38
C GLU A 51 -13.73 25.71 3.83
N LYS A 52 -13.79 25.20 2.59
CA LYS A 52 -12.59 24.75 1.90
C LYS A 52 -11.83 25.94 1.32
N LYS A 53 -10.50 25.83 1.21
CA LYS A 53 -9.61 26.90 0.74
C LYS A 53 -9.66 28.15 1.61
N SER A 54 -10.02 28.00 2.88
CA SER A 54 -9.99 29.10 3.85
C SER A 54 -9.00 28.82 4.97
N SER A 55 -8.60 29.88 5.65
CA SER A 55 -7.90 29.81 6.92
C SER A 55 -8.85 30.27 8.02
N THR A 56 -8.83 29.55 9.14
CA THR A 56 -9.66 29.82 10.31
C THR A 56 -8.76 29.97 11.53
N ASP A 57 -8.80 31.14 12.15
CA ASP A 57 -8.08 31.42 13.38
C ASP A 57 -8.79 30.81 14.58
N LEU A 58 -7.99 30.17 15.45
CA LEU A 58 -8.35 29.50 16.69
C LEU A 58 -7.60 30.18 17.83
N HIS A 59 -8.35 30.71 18.79
CA HIS A 59 -7.83 31.23 20.05
C HIS A 59 -8.30 30.36 21.21
N PHE A 60 -7.38 29.96 22.07
CA PHE A 60 -7.68 29.23 23.30
C PHE A 60 -7.03 29.89 24.50
N LYS A 61 -7.85 30.40 25.41
CA LYS A 61 -7.43 30.96 26.68
C LYS A 61 -7.35 29.87 27.73
N PHE A 62 -6.24 29.84 28.46
CA PHE A 62 -6.05 28.89 29.55
C PHE A 62 -5.18 29.50 30.64
N LYS A 63 -5.35 28.98 31.85
CA LYS A 63 -4.55 29.32 33.01
C LYS A 63 -3.58 28.18 33.29
N VAL A 64 -2.34 28.54 33.59
CA VAL A 64 -1.28 27.56 33.88
C VAL A 64 -1.33 27.18 35.36
N ASP A 65 -1.59 25.91 35.66
CA ASP A 65 -1.69 25.40 37.04
C ASP A 65 -0.32 25.19 37.71
N LYS A 66 0.74 25.03 36.92
CA LYS A 66 2.11 24.84 37.40
C LYS A 66 3.10 25.36 36.37
N GLU A 67 4.21 25.95 36.84
CA GLU A 67 5.30 26.37 35.96
C GLU A 67 5.71 25.25 34.99
N THR A 68 5.71 25.57 33.70
CA THR A 68 5.81 24.60 32.61
C THR A 68 6.87 25.04 31.61
N GLU A 69 7.90 24.21 31.40
CA GLU A 69 9.04 24.52 30.52
C GLU A 69 8.71 24.40 29.03
N THR A 70 7.79 23.51 28.66
CA THR A 70 7.41 23.26 27.27
C THR A 70 5.92 22.96 27.17
N VAL A 71 5.31 23.38 26.08
CA VAL A 71 3.91 23.07 25.77
C VAL A 71 3.88 22.36 24.44
N THR A 72 3.16 21.23 24.38
CA THR A 72 3.02 20.44 23.16
C THR A 72 1.56 20.34 22.76
N ASN A 73 1.31 20.40 21.46
CA ASN A 73 -0.02 20.24 20.91
C ASN A 73 -0.45 18.78 20.97
N LYS A 74 -1.65 18.52 21.47
CA LYS A 74 -2.33 17.22 21.36
C LYS A 74 -3.61 17.39 20.55
N VAL A 75 -3.59 16.97 19.30
CA VAL A 75 -4.68 17.20 18.34
C VAL A 75 -5.07 15.88 17.70
N SER A 76 -6.29 15.43 17.98
CA SER A 76 -6.86 14.23 17.39
C SER A 76 -8.26 14.49 16.84
N ALA A 77 -8.57 13.86 15.70
CA ALA A 77 -9.89 13.79 15.13
C ALA A 77 -10.61 12.55 15.67
N LYS A 78 -11.81 12.75 16.20
CA LYS A 78 -12.67 11.65 16.65
C LYS A 78 -13.53 11.16 15.49
N ILE A 79 -13.20 9.99 14.96
CA ILE A 79 -13.89 9.37 13.83
C ILE A 79 -14.58 8.10 14.33
N GLY A 80 -15.85 8.23 14.71
CA GLY A 80 -16.59 7.16 15.37
C GLY A 80 -15.94 6.78 16.72
N PRO A 81 -15.56 5.51 16.95
CA PRO A 81 -14.88 5.08 18.18
C PRO A 81 -13.36 5.36 18.19
N MET A 82 -12.79 5.87 17.08
CA MET A 82 -11.35 6.01 16.91
C MET A 82 -10.91 7.46 17.14
N ASP A 83 -9.77 7.64 17.79
CA ASP A 83 -9.07 8.93 17.93
C ASP A 83 -7.84 8.92 17.01
N MET A 84 -7.90 9.65 15.90
CA MET A 84 -6.82 9.72 14.91
C MET A 84 -5.99 11.01 15.13
N PRO A 85 -4.68 10.94 15.39
CA PRO A 85 -3.85 12.13 15.55
C PRO A 85 -3.76 12.92 14.24
N PHE A 86 -3.76 14.24 14.34
CA PHE A 86 -3.63 15.11 13.17
C PHE A 86 -2.14 15.25 12.80
N ILE A 87 -1.76 14.58 11.71
CA ILE A 87 -0.38 14.56 11.20
C ILE A 87 0.16 15.98 10.99
N GLY A 88 1.37 16.22 11.51
CA GLY A 88 2.07 17.51 11.40
C GLY A 88 1.63 18.58 12.41
N VAL A 89 0.63 18.29 13.26
CA VAL A 89 0.18 19.20 14.32
C VAL A 89 0.27 18.52 15.69
N ASP A 90 -0.19 17.27 15.81
CA ASP A 90 -0.07 16.48 17.04
C ASP A 90 1.40 16.24 17.41
N GLY A 91 1.75 16.44 18.68
CA GLY A 91 3.10 16.28 19.23
C GLY A 91 4.08 17.42 18.91
N THR A 92 3.63 18.51 18.27
CA THR A 92 4.49 19.66 17.94
C THR A 92 4.64 20.62 19.12
N ASP A 93 5.77 21.33 19.18
CA ASP A 93 5.98 22.41 20.15
C ASP A 93 5.01 23.56 19.88
N ALA A 94 4.32 23.99 20.94
CA ALA A 94 3.31 25.04 20.89
C ALA A 94 3.81 26.35 21.49
N CYS A 95 5.00 26.41 22.10
CA CYS A 95 5.50 27.57 22.83
C CYS A 95 5.58 28.83 21.95
N SER A 96 5.85 28.67 20.66
CA SER A 96 5.87 29.78 19.68
C SER A 96 4.49 30.39 19.39
N LEU A 97 3.41 29.69 19.75
CA LEU A 97 2.02 30.05 19.48
C LEU A 97 1.30 30.58 20.73
N ILE A 98 2.03 30.85 21.81
CA ILE A 98 1.49 31.31 23.09
C ILE A 98 1.71 32.82 23.22
N PHE A 99 0.68 33.51 23.69
CA PHE A 99 0.66 34.95 23.88
C PHE A 99 0.12 35.28 25.27
N LEU A 100 0.51 36.42 25.81
CA LEU A 100 -0.14 36.98 26.99
C LEU A 100 -1.51 37.58 26.62
N GLY A 101 -2.34 37.87 27.62
CA GLY A 101 -3.66 38.48 27.42
C GLY A 101 -3.63 39.83 26.69
N ASP A 102 -2.52 40.56 26.73
CA ASP A 102 -2.29 41.81 25.99
C ASP A 102 -1.89 41.61 24.52
N GLY A 103 -1.69 40.35 24.10
CA GLY A 103 -1.27 39.97 22.75
C GLY A 103 0.23 39.98 22.51
N SER A 104 1.06 40.27 23.53
CA SER A 104 2.51 40.12 23.43
C SER A 104 2.89 38.63 23.37
N PRO A 105 3.92 38.24 22.59
CA PRO A 105 4.35 36.85 22.50
C PRO A 105 4.87 36.38 23.86
N ALA A 106 4.35 35.25 24.34
CA ALA A 106 4.81 34.56 25.53
C ALA A 106 5.61 33.34 25.08
N SER A 107 6.93 33.37 25.28
CA SER A 107 7.74 32.16 25.11
C SER A 107 7.76 31.38 26.42
N CYS A 108 7.81 30.05 26.33
CA CYS A 108 8.09 29.20 27.48
C CYS A 108 9.45 29.55 28.13
N PRO A 109 9.64 29.35 29.44
CA PRO A 109 8.72 28.70 30.39
C PRO A 109 7.50 29.56 30.79
N LEU A 110 6.35 28.92 30.92
CA LEU A 110 5.11 29.57 31.36
C LEU A 110 5.00 29.57 32.87
N LYS A 111 4.58 30.70 33.45
CA LYS A 111 4.50 30.89 34.91
C LYS A 111 3.18 30.37 35.47
N GLU A 112 3.25 29.79 36.66
CA GLU A 112 2.08 29.37 37.42
C GLU A 112 1.12 30.55 37.68
N GLY A 113 -0.18 30.28 37.54
CA GLY A 113 -1.25 31.21 37.85
C GLY A 113 -1.48 32.31 36.81
N VAL A 114 -0.65 32.39 35.76
CA VAL A 114 -0.78 33.39 34.69
C VAL A 114 -1.70 32.86 33.59
N GLU A 115 -2.56 33.75 33.08
CA GLU A 115 -3.43 33.48 31.95
C GLU A 115 -2.70 33.73 30.63
N TYR A 116 -2.78 32.76 29.73
CA TYR A 116 -2.18 32.82 28.40
C TYR A 116 -3.23 32.52 27.32
N VAL A 117 -2.92 32.95 26.11
CA VAL A 117 -3.74 32.74 24.91
C VAL A 117 -2.92 31.99 23.88
N TYR A 118 -3.33 30.76 23.57
CA TYR A 118 -2.85 30.02 22.41
C TYR A 118 -3.52 30.55 21.14
N ARG A 119 -2.75 30.90 20.11
CA ARG A 119 -3.27 31.37 18.83
C ARG A 119 -2.71 30.52 17.70
N ASN A 120 -3.59 29.93 16.91
CA ASN A 120 -3.21 29.15 15.73
C ASN A 120 -4.15 29.48 14.56
N SER A 121 -3.67 29.32 13.33
CA SER A 121 -4.47 29.47 12.12
C SER A 121 -4.53 28.14 11.38
N ILE A 122 -5.73 27.58 11.25
CA ILE A 122 -5.96 26.27 10.63
C ILE A 122 -6.31 26.50 9.16
N SER A 123 -5.46 25.99 8.26
CA SER A 123 -5.69 26.06 6.81
C SER A 123 -6.47 24.84 6.32
N VAL A 124 -7.66 25.06 5.77
CA VAL A 124 -8.51 23.98 5.27
C VAL A 124 -8.26 23.76 3.78
N SER A 125 -7.45 22.75 3.46
CA SER A 125 -7.14 22.36 2.08
C SER A 125 -8.37 21.87 1.30
N GLU A 126 -8.39 22.12 -0.01
CA GLU A 126 -9.43 21.61 -0.91
C GLU A 126 -9.49 20.08 -0.96
N MET A 127 -8.33 19.44 -0.78
CA MET A 127 -8.17 17.98 -0.79
C MET A 127 -8.92 17.32 0.37
N TYR A 128 -9.15 18.02 1.49
CA TYR A 128 -9.87 17.42 2.61
C TYR A 128 -11.28 17.00 2.17
N PRO A 129 -11.75 15.79 2.55
CA PRO A 129 -13.09 15.36 2.21
C PRO A 129 -14.11 16.32 2.83
N LYS A 130 -15.22 16.57 2.12
CA LYS A 130 -16.38 17.21 2.77
C LYS A 130 -16.81 16.29 3.91
N ALA A 131 -17.18 16.85 5.06
CA ALA A 131 -17.74 16.08 6.16
C ALA A 131 -18.87 15.20 5.61
N LEU A 132 -18.60 13.90 5.51
CA LEU A 132 -19.52 12.92 4.94
C LEU A 132 -20.74 12.86 5.87
N GLU A 133 -21.93 12.74 5.29
CA GLU A 133 -23.16 12.50 6.04
C GLU A 133 -22.96 11.34 7.05
N GLU A 134 -23.52 11.49 8.24
CA GLU A 134 -23.24 10.73 9.48
C GLU A 134 -23.31 9.20 9.39
N ASN A 135 -23.72 8.63 8.25
CA ASN A 135 -23.99 7.21 8.07
C ASN A 135 -22.87 6.41 7.37
N ILE A 136 -21.90 7.05 6.70
CA ILE A 136 -20.83 6.35 5.96
C ILE A 136 -19.63 6.02 6.87
N ILE A 137 -19.35 6.91 7.83
CA ILE A 137 -18.14 6.91 8.67
C ILE A 137 -18.02 5.68 9.60
N PRO A 138 -19.07 5.20 10.30
CA PRO A 138 -18.89 4.17 11.32
C PRO A 138 -18.77 2.73 10.79
N ARG A 139 -19.16 2.45 9.53
CA ARG A 139 -19.15 1.07 8.97
C ARG A 139 -17.90 0.78 8.14
N ASP A 140 -17.54 1.70 7.26
CA ASP A 140 -16.51 1.41 6.25
C ASP A 140 -15.10 1.65 6.78
N ILE A 141 -14.92 2.62 7.68
CA ILE A 141 -13.61 2.96 8.24
C ILE A 141 -13.03 1.80 9.07
N PRO A 142 -13.76 1.19 10.03
CA PRO A 142 -13.22 0.06 10.77
C PRO A 142 -12.84 -1.12 9.86
N ARG A 143 -13.64 -1.36 8.82
CA ARG A 143 -13.38 -2.41 7.83
C ARG A 143 -12.13 -2.13 7.00
N ALA A 144 -11.92 -0.88 6.58
CA ALA A 144 -10.73 -0.47 5.85
C ALA A 144 -9.45 -0.69 6.70
N PHE A 145 -9.47 -0.35 7.99
CA PHE A 145 -8.34 -0.61 8.88
C PHE A 145 -8.03 -2.09 9.06
N LEU A 146 -9.05 -2.95 9.17
CA LEU A 146 -8.85 -4.40 9.22
C LEU A 146 -8.15 -4.92 7.96
N LEU A 147 -8.59 -4.45 6.78
CA LEU A 147 -7.98 -4.82 5.51
C LEU A 147 -6.54 -4.30 5.38
N LEU A 148 -6.27 -3.07 5.83
CA LEU A 148 -4.91 -2.52 5.85
C LEU A 148 -3.98 -3.30 6.78
N LYS A 149 -4.49 -3.76 7.93
CA LYS A 149 -3.74 -4.61 8.85
C LYS A 149 -3.42 -5.96 8.21
N GLU A 150 -4.41 -6.62 7.62
CA GLU A 150 -4.23 -7.88 6.90
C GLU A 150 -3.24 -7.75 5.75
N MET A 151 -3.31 -6.65 4.99
CA MET A 151 -2.36 -6.35 3.93
C MET A 151 -0.93 -6.21 4.48
N ASN A 152 -0.74 -5.49 5.58
CA ASN A 152 0.58 -5.35 6.21
C ASN A 152 1.14 -6.70 6.70
N GLU A 153 0.29 -7.54 7.30
CA GLU A 153 0.66 -8.90 7.71
C GLU A 153 1.05 -9.76 6.49
N SER A 154 0.29 -9.67 5.39
CA SER A 154 0.60 -10.40 4.16
C SER A 154 1.93 -9.97 3.53
N VAL A 155 2.24 -8.66 3.52
CA VAL A 155 3.50 -8.11 3.01
C VAL A 155 4.68 -8.58 3.86
N GLN A 156 4.52 -8.62 5.19
CA GLN A 156 5.55 -9.18 6.08
C GLN A 156 5.82 -10.66 5.80
N GLN A 157 4.78 -11.48 5.61
CA GLN A 157 4.92 -12.89 5.28
C GLN A 157 5.67 -13.10 3.96
N VAL A 158 5.31 -12.34 2.91
CA VAL A 158 5.99 -12.41 1.60
C VAL A 158 7.44 -11.96 1.72
N THR A 159 7.73 -10.89 2.46
CA THR A 159 9.08 -10.35 2.65
C THR A 159 9.98 -11.37 3.34
N GLN A 160 9.50 -11.95 4.45
CA GLN A 160 10.22 -13.01 5.16
C GLN A 160 10.49 -14.23 4.27
N LEU A 161 9.52 -14.63 3.45
CA LEU A 161 9.71 -15.73 2.50
C LEU A 161 10.81 -15.43 1.48
N VAL A 162 10.79 -14.23 0.89
CA VAL A 162 11.79 -13.80 -0.09
C VAL A 162 13.18 -13.71 0.55
N ASP A 163 13.31 -13.15 1.75
CA ASP A 163 14.58 -13.06 2.49
C ASP A 163 15.16 -14.45 2.79
N ASN A 164 14.31 -15.37 3.25
CA ASN A 164 14.70 -16.75 3.50
C ASN A 164 15.19 -17.45 2.22
N MET A 165 14.51 -17.24 1.09
CA MET A 165 14.93 -17.80 -0.20
C MET A 165 16.23 -17.16 -0.70
N LEU A 166 16.38 -15.85 -0.58
CA LEU A 166 17.60 -15.13 -0.95
C LEU A 166 18.81 -15.62 -0.14
N ALA A 167 18.63 -15.88 1.16
CA ALA A 167 19.68 -16.44 2.01
C ALA A 167 20.11 -17.84 1.55
N ARG A 168 19.17 -18.70 1.14
CA ARG A 168 19.46 -20.04 0.59
C ARG A 168 20.21 -19.97 -0.74
N VAL A 169 19.87 -19.01 -1.61
CA VAL A 169 20.58 -18.77 -2.86
C VAL A 169 22.02 -18.29 -2.60
N LYS A 170 22.21 -17.33 -1.68
CA LYS A 170 23.54 -16.82 -1.30
C LYS A 170 24.45 -17.89 -0.70
N ARG A 171 23.89 -18.85 0.04
CA ARG A 171 24.62 -20.01 0.58
C ARG A 171 24.91 -21.10 -0.46
N GLY A 172 24.45 -20.92 -1.71
CA GLY A 172 24.66 -21.89 -2.79
C GLY A 172 23.80 -23.17 -2.65
N GLU A 173 22.80 -23.19 -1.76
CA GLU A 173 21.93 -24.35 -1.54
C GLU A 173 20.96 -24.58 -2.72
N VAL A 174 20.76 -23.56 -3.57
CA VAL A 174 19.87 -23.61 -4.74
C VAL A 174 20.71 -23.35 -5.99
N SER A 175 21.14 -24.43 -6.65
CA SER A 175 21.90 -24.37 -7.91
C SER A 175 20.93 -24.18 -9.08
N THR A 176 20.91 -22.99 -9.69
CA THR A 176 20.04 -22.64 -10.84
C THR A 176 20.66 -23.03 -12.19
N ASN A 177 21.92 -23.43 -12.20
CA ASN A 177 22.77 -23.65 -13.36
C ASN A 177 22.53 -24.97 -14.11
N LYS A 178 21.58 -25.82 -13.68
CA LYS A 178 21.23 -27.10 -14.35
C LYS A 178 19.71 -27.29 -14.47
N GLY A 179 18.99 -26.25 -14.90
CA GLY A 179 17.55 -26.30 -15.18
C GLY A 179 17.22 -26.69 -16.62
N LEU A 180 16.02 -27.23 -16.85
CA LEU A 180 15.42 -27.29 -18.19
C LEU A 180 15.12 -25.86 -18.64
N SER A 181 15.59 -25.44 -19.82
CA SER A 181 15.38 -24.09 -20.38
C SER A 181 13.90 -23.66 -20.39
N PHE A 182 12.97 -24.60 -20.62
CA PHE A 182 11.53 -24.33 -20.54
C PHE A 182 11.06 -23.88 -19.14
N LEU A 183 11.62 -24.47 -18.08
CA LEU A 183 11.24 -24.14 -16.70
C LEU A 183 11.78 -22.77 -16.29
N GLU A 184 12.94 -22.37 -16.80
CA GLU A 184 13.52 -21.03 -16.63
C GLU A 184 12.63 -19.95 -17.24
N VAL A 185 12.16 -20.15 -18.49
CA VAL A 185 11.22 -19.22 -19.13
C VAL A 185 9.93 -19.07 -18.32
N LYS A 186 9.39 -20.17 -17.79
CA LYS A 186 8.20 -20.14 -16.94
C LYS A 186 8.42 -19.31 -15.67
N TYR A 187 9.59 -19.43 -15.02
CA TYR A 187 9.89 -18.62 -13.84
C TYR A 187 10.05 -17.13 -14.18
N HIS A 188 10.69 -16.79 -15.30
CA HIS A 188 10.77 -15.40 -15.76
C HIS A 188 9.39 -14.82 -16.10
N MET A 189 8.50 -15.59 -16.72
CA MET A 189 7.12 -15.16 -16.97
C MET A 189 6.32 -14.97 -15.69
N LEU A 190 6.46 -15.87 -14.70
CA LEU A 190 5.80 -15.72 -13.40
C LEU A 190 6.32 -14.49 -12.66
N LEU A 191 7.62 -14.22 -12.71
CA LEU A 191 8.22 -13.03 -12.10
C LEU A 191 7.70 -11.75 -12.78
N SER A 192 7.64 -11.72 -14.10
CA SER A 192 7.06 -10.61 -14.87
C SER A 192 5.58 -10.39 -14.52
N TYR A 193 4.80 -11.47 -14.36
CA TYR A 193 3.41 -11.40 -13.90
C TYR A 193 3.29 -10.75 -12.51
N LEU A 194 4.16 -11.12 -11.56
CA LEU A 194 4.15 -10.53 -10.22
C LEU A 194 4.52 -9.03 -10.24
N ILE A 195 5.49 -8.63 -11.06
CA ILE A 195 5.91 -7.23 -11.20
C ILE A 195 4.77 -6.38 -11.77
N ASN A 196 4.11 -6.85 -12.84
CA ASN A 196 2.99 -6.15 -13.44
C ASN A 196 1.79 -6.07 -12.49
N LEU A 197 1.56 -7.12 -11.69
CA LEU A 197 0.51 -7.13 -10.68
C LEU A 197 0.78 -6.12 -9.54
N THR A 198 2.01 -6.05 -9.02
CA THR A 198 2.36 -5.09 -7.96
C THR A 198 2.29 -3.65 -8.47
N TYR A 199 2.65 -3.41 -9.74
CA TYR A 199 2.49 -2.10 -10.37
C TYR A 199 1.01 -1.65 -10.41
N VAL A 200 0.09 -2.53 -10.82
CA VAL A 200 -1.35 -2.21 -10.81
C VAL A 200 -1.87 -1.96 -9.40
N VAL A 201 -1.37 -2.69 -8.40
CA VAL A 201 -1.71 -2.44 -6.98
C VAL A 201 -1.22 -1.05 -6.56
N LEU A 202 -0.02 -0.63 -6.96
CA LEU A 202 0.53 0.69 -6.66
C LEU A 202 -0.34 1.80 -7.25
N ILE A 203 -0.74 1.72 -8.52
CA ILE A 203 -1.64 2.68 -9.17
C ILE A 203 -2.97 2.78 -8.41
N LYS A 204 -3.54 1.64 -8.01
CA LYS A 204 -4.77 1.60 -7.19
C LYS A 204 -4.60 2.27 -5.83
N CYS A 205 -3.46 2.09 -5.18
CA CYS A 205 -3.15 2.73 -3.90
C CYS A 205 -2.93 4.24 -4.05
N SER A 206 -2.39 4.68 -5.18
CA SER A 206 -2.21 6.11 -5.51
C SER A 206 -3.51 6.81 -5.89
N GLY A 207 -4.59 6.05 -6.15
CA GLY A 207 -5.88 6.60 -6.57
C GLY A 207 -5.92 7.04 -8.04
N GLU A 208 -4.93 6.62 -8.83
CA GLU A 208 -4.90 6.87 -10.27
C GLU A 208 -5.87 5.91 -11.00
N LYS A 209 -6.33 6.34 -12.18
CA LYS A 209 -7.19 5.51 -13.02
C LYS A 209 -6.35 4.43 -13.70
N ILE A 210 -6.98 3.26 -13.90
CA ILE A 210 -6.35 2.07 -14.52
C ILE A 210 -6.75 1.94 -15.99
N GLU A 211 -7.64 2.81 -16.46
CA GLU A 211 -8.12 2.81 -17.83
C GLU A 211 -6.95 3.15 -18.77
N ASP A 212 -6.74 2.29 -19.78
CA ASP A 212 -5.73 2.39 -20.85
C ASP A 212 -4.26 2.16 -20.46
N ASP A 213 -3.96 1.58 -19.29
CA ASP A 213 -2.58 1.23 -18.94
C ASP A 213 -2.08 -0.04 -19.68
N PRO A 214 -0.96 0.01 -20.42
CA PRO A 214 -0.44 -1.12 -21.19
C PRO A 214 -0.01 -2.32 -20.30
N THR A 215 0.13 -2.12 -18.99
CA THR A 215 0.46 -3.20 -18.06
C THR A 215 -0.68 -4.20 -17.94
N ILE A 216 -1.93 -3.78 -18.14
CA ILE A 216 -3.09 -4.69 -18.15
C ILE A 216 -3.04 -5.63 -19.36
N ASP A 217 -2.71 -5.11 -20.54
CA ASP A 217 -2.55 -5.92 -21.76
C ASP A 217 -1.40 -6.91 -21.62
N CYS A 218 -0.25 -6.46 -21.09
CA CYS A 218 0.88 -7.33 -20.74
C CYS A 218 0.47 -8.43 -19.73
N LEU A 219 -0.35 -8.10 -18.73
CA LEU A 219 -0.87 -9.06 -17.74
C LEU A 219 -1.75 -10.13 -18.39
N VAL A 220 -2.64 -9.73 -19.31
CA VAL A 220 -3.49 -10.66 -20.07
C VAL A 220 -2.65 -11.54 -20.98
N GLU A 221 -1.69 -10.96 -21.70
CA GLU A 221 -0.77 -11.71 -22.56
C GLU A 221 0.00 -12.77 -21.76
N ILE A 222 0.67 -12.37 -20.68
CA ILE A 222 1.43 -13.31 -19.82
C ILE A 222 0.50 -14.39 -19.25
N ARG A 223 -0.73 -14.04 -18.84
CA ARG A 223 -1.71 -15.01 -18.36
C ARG A 223 -2.10 -16.03 -19.44
N THR A 224 -2.31 -15.58 -20.68
CA THR A 224 -2.62 -16.49 -21.79
C THR A 224 -1.47 -17.43 -22.09
N VAL A 225 -0.22 -16.93 -22.07
CA VAL A 225 0.96 -17.77 -22.30
C VAL A 225 1.14 -18.80 -21.19
N LEU A 226 0.98 -18.41 -19.92
CA LEU A 226 1.03 -19.33 -18.78
C LEU A 226 -0.03 -20.44 -18.88
N GLU A 227 -1.23 -20.12 -19.35
CA GLU A 227 -2.29 -21.13 -19.56
C GLU A 227 -1.92 -22.13 -20.65
N LYS A 228 -1.32 -21.68 -21.76
CA LYS A 228 -0.84 -22.57 -22.83
C LYS A 228 0.34 -23.43 -22.39
N MET A 229 1.23 -22.90 -21.55
CA MET A 229 2.35 -23.65 -20.98
C MET A 229 1.90 -24.83 -20.11
N ARG A 230 0.70 -24.77 -19.50
CA ARG A 230 0.16 -25.83 -18.62
C ARG A 230 0.12 -27.21 -19.27
N LEU A 231 -0.19 -27.28 -20.57
CA LEU A 231 -0.23 -28.55 -21.31
C LEU A 231 1.18 -29.13 -21.51
N ILE A 232 2.16 -28.27 -21.73
CA ILE A 232 3.56 -28.65 -21.91
C ILE A 232 4.16 -29.09 -20.57
N ASP A 233 3.84 -28.38 -19.48
CA ASP A 233 4.21 -28.76 -18.12
C ASP A 233 3.76 -30.19 -17.77
N HIS A 234 2.54 -30.58 -18.15
CA HIS A 234 2.04 -31.92 -17.88
C HIS A 234 2.83 -33.00 -18.62
N LYS A 235 3.20 -32.74 -19.88
CA LYS A 235 4.05 -33.66 -20.68
C LYS A 235 5.47 -33.73 -20.13
N LEU A 236 6.06 -32.60 -19.76
CA LEU A 236 7.39 -32.55 -19.16
C LEU A 236 7.44 -33.27 -17.83
N LYS A 237 6.43 -33.08 -16.97
CA LYS A 237 6.32 -33.81 -15.70
C LYS A 237 6.33 -35.32 -15.92
N TYR A 238 5.52 -35.81 -16.86
CA TYR A 238 5.49 -37.24 -17.21
C TYR A 238 6.87 -37.76 -17.67
N LEU A 239 7.57 -36.99 -18.51
CA LEU A 239 8.90 -37.37 -18.99
C LEU A 239 9.93 -37.36 -17.85
N ILE A 240 9.93 -36.33 -17.00
CA ILE A 240 10.79 -36.25 -15.81
C ILE A 240 10.53 -37.46 -14.91
N ASP A 241 9.27 -37.75 -14.59
CA ASP A 241 8.90 -38.89 -13.75
C ASP A 241 9.36 -40.22 -14.37
N LYS A 242 9.25 -40.37 -15.70
CA LYS A 242 9.75 -41.55 -16.42
C LYS A 242 11.27 -41.67 -16.33
N PHE A 243 12.02 -40.61 -16.66
CA PHE A 243 13.48 -40.63 -16.63
C PHE A 243 14.04 -40.82 -15.22
N VAL A 244 13.45 -40.17 -14.22
CA VAL A 244 13.81 -40.35 -12.80
C VAL A 244 13.54 -41.79 -12.37
N LYS A 245 12.39 -42.35 -12.74
CA LYS A 245 12.07 -43.75 -12.44
C LYS A 245 13.06 -44.71 -13.10
N THR A 246 13.42 -44.50 -14.38
CA THR A 246 14.43 -45.32 -15.09
C THR A 246 15.82 -45.20 -14.46
N ALA A 247 16.23 -44.01 -14.05
CA ALA A 247 17.53 -43.78 -13.39
C ALA A 247 17.61 -44.44 -12.00
N ILE A 248 16.52 -44.42 -11.23
CA ILE A 248 16.46 -45.04 -9.89
C ILE A 248 16.38 -46.57 -9.98
N THR A 249 15.68 -47.11 -10.99
CA THR A 249 15.43 -48.56 -11.07
C THR A 249 16.46 -49.34 -11.88
N CYS A 250 17.39 -48.69 -12.61
CA CYS A 250 18.47 -49.28 -13.40
C CYS A 250 18.12 -50.64 -14.04
N SER A 251 16.90 -50.75 -14.55
CA SER A 251 16.35 -51.94 -15.18
C SER A 251 15.75 -51.46 -16.49
N THR A 252 16.38 -51.84 -17.60
CA THR A 252 15.71 -51.85 -18.90
C THR A 252 14.63 -52.92 -18.84
N ASN A 253 13.53 -52.66 -18.16
CA ASN A 253 12.38 -53.55 -18.17
C ASN A 253 11.81 -53.52 -19.59
N SER A 254 12.18 -54.54 -20.35
CA SER A 254 11.63 -54.98 -21.64
C SER A 254 10.13 -55.33 -21.59
N GLN A 255 9.40 -54.80 -20.60
CA GLN A 255 7.97 -55.02 -20.36
C GLN A 255 7.28 -53.73 -19.89
N ASP A 256 7.57 -52.60 -20.54
CA ASP A 256 6.73 -51.41 -20.44
C ASP A 256 5.65 -51.51 -21.54
N PRO A 257 4.34 -51.63 -21.22
CA PRO A 257 3.26 -51.77 -22.21
C PRO A 257 3.13 -50.54 -23.13
N SER A 258 3.85 -49.45 -22.85
CA SER A 258 3.97 -48.28 -23.73
C SER A 258 5.16 -48.34 -24.72
N ASN A 259 6.06 -49.32 -24.57
CA ASN A 259 7.19 -49.54 -25.48
C ASN A 259 6.85 -50.51 -26.62
N VAL A 260 5.64 -51.10 -26.61
CA VAL A 260 5.08 -51.82 -27.74
C VAL A 260 4.51 -50.79 -28.72
N ARG A 261 5.37 -50.22 -29.56
CA ARG A 261 4.90 -49.66 -30.82
C ARG A 261 4.50 -50.84 -31.70
N ALA A 262 3.31 -50.79 -32.29
CA ALA A 262 2.94 -51.75 -33.32
C ALA A 262 4.04 -51.74 -34.40
N ASN A 263 4.67 -52.89 -34.63
CA ASN A 263 5.61 -53.06 -35.73
C ASN A 263 4.83 -53.61 -36.93
N PRO A 264 4.38 -52.77 -37.88
CA PRO A 264 3.55 -53.22 -39.00
C PRO A 264 4.30 -54.19 -39.92
N ALA A 265 5.64 -54.20 -39.91
CA ALA A 265 6.44 -55.19 -40.63
C ALA A 265 6.26 -56.62 -40.09
N ASN A 266 5.82 -56.78 -38.84
CA ASN A 266 5.57 -58.09 -38.22
C ASN A 266 4.16 -58.64 -38.49
N MET A 267 3.31 -57.91 -39.23
CA MET A 267 2.05 -58.44 -39.79
C MET A 267 2.20 -59.01 -41.20
N ILE A 268 3.34 -58.79 -41.86
CA ILE A 268 3.54 -59.22 -43.27
C ILE A 268 4.10 -60.64 -43.37
N SER A 269 4.50 -61.31 -42.29
CA SER A 269 5.02 -62.67 -42.36
C SER A 269 3.96 -63.76 -42.15
N LYS A 270 3.07 -63.97 -43.14
CA LYS A 270 2.52 -65.29 -43.54
C LYS A 270 1.40 -65.28 -44.60
N LEU A 271 1.26 -64.21 -45.38
CA LEU A 271 0.46 -64.27 -46.60
C LEU A 271 1.30 -63.63 -47.71
N ASP A 272 1.63 -64.48 -48.67
CA ASP A 272 2.16 -64.18 -49.98
C ASP A 272 3.68 -63.94 -50.07
N GLU A 273 4.38 -65.04 -50.36
CA GLU A 273 5.54 -64.98 -51.26
C GLU A 273 5.06 -64.36 -52.58
N GLU A 274 5.48 -63.13 -52.89
CA GLU A 274 5.69 -62.67 -54.26
C GLU A 274 6.47 -61.33 -54.26
N GLU A 275 7.77 -61.47 -54.58
CA GLU A 275 8.56 -60.64 -55.47
C GLU A 275 8.70 -59.10 -55.27
N VAL A 276 9.97 -58.77 -55.04
CA VAL A 276 10.77 -57.66 -55.61
C VAL A 276 10.83 -56.34 -54.84
N SER A 277 12.06 -56.15 -54.36
CA SER A 277 12.73 -54.96 -53.85
C SER A 277 12.61 -53.72 -54.73
N GLU A 278 12.48 -52.55 -54.10
CA GLU A 278 13.39 -51.45 -54.42
C GLU A 278 13.69 -50.60 -53.17
N SER A 279 14.97 -50.31 -53.02
CA SER A 279 15.63 -49.76 -51.84
C SER A 279 15.58 -48.23 -51.83
N GLY A 280 15.29 -47.64 -50.68
CA GLY A 280 15.43 -46.21 -50.40
C GLY A 280 15.95 -46.03 -48.98
N SER A 281 17.21 -46.40 -48.75
CA SER A 281 17.89 -46.20 -47.48
C SER A 281 18.34 -44.74 -47.33
N GLU A 282 17.76 -44.01 -46.37
CA GLU A 282 18.40 -42.84 -45.78
C GLU A 282 19.03 -43.26 -44.45
N GLN A 283 20.36 -43.34 -44.44
CA GLN A 283 21.17 -43.40 -43.22
C GLN A 283 21.76 -42.02 -42.91
N GLU A 284 21.83 -41.77 -41.61
CA GLU A 284 22.30 -40.60 -40.89
C GLU A 284 23.76 -40.20 -41.15
N GLU A 285 23.97 -38.87 -41.09
CA GLU A 285 25.01 -38.16 -40.31
C GLU A 285 26.47 -38.15 -40.79
N GLN A 286 26.97 -36.95 -41.17
CA GLN A 286 28.29 -36.51 -40.68
C GLN A 286 28.47 -34.99 -40.62
N SER A 287 28.86 -34.57 -39.42
CA SER A 287 29.36 -33.27 -38.99
C SER A 287 30.55 -32.76 -39.81
N ARG A 288 30.50 -31.49 -40.22
CA ARG A 288 31.65 -30.75 -40.77
C ARG A 288 32.09 -29.67 -39.77
N VAL A 289 33.15 -29.99 -39.02
CA VAL A 289 34.01 -28.98 -38.37
C VAL A 289 34.95 -28.45 -39.46
N THR A 290 34.81 -27.18 -39.84
CA THR A 290 35.85 -26.49 -40.62
C THR A 290 36.76 -25.74 -39.67
N GLN A 291 37.98 -26.25 -39.56
CA GLN A 291 39.16 -25.58 -39.05
C GLN A 291 39.57 -24.48 -40.04
N PHE A 292 39.83 -23.29 -39.52
CA PHE A 292 40.36 -22.13 -40.23
C PHE A 292 41.89 -22.31 -40.34
N ASP A 293 42.42 -22.39 -41.57
CA ASP A 293 43.86 -22.49 -41.82
C ASP A 293 44.57 -21.13 -41.67
N THR A 294 45.75 -21.17 -41.06
CA THR A 294 46.79 -20.14 -41.14
C THR A 294 47.88 -20.59 -42.10
N SER A 295 48.13 -19.84 -43.17
CA SER A 295 49.45 -19.48 -43.74
C SER A 295 49.27 -18.42 -44.82
#